data_AF-A0A969L8F7-F1
#
_entry.id   AF-A0A969L8F7-F1
#
_cell.length_a   1.000
_cell.length_b   1.000
_cell.length_c   1.000
_cell.angle_alpha   90.00
_cell.angle_beta   90.00
_cell.angle_gamma   90.00
#
_symmetry.space_group_name_H-M   'P 1'
#
loop_
_entity.id
_entity.type
_entity.pdbx_description
1 polymer ?
#
loop_
_entity_poly.entity_id
_entity_poly.type
_entity_poly.pdbx_seq_one_letter_code
_entity_poly.pdbx_strand_id
1 'polypeptide(L)'
;MNVTTLLDQYDVDRAHARHVADLALKLFDESRPLHAMSKRARRLLEVGALLHNVGMHVDEEQHHIAGRDIVLDEPLADLDEDERAVVACLVMFHRKKVRAHLEPAFLRLGRKDRQMVLRLAAILRIADGLDYSETQTSRINALRITDEQTILHLDVPHMADDLKRANRKADLWRKVLNPSLELIADTPTPDAVAAMAFENGTVAFIAPHTIRLDDVEASTDRATLEEVDTPAAPDLAPVEPAGKPAIRPTFTAQDRLADLGRRLLRTYFQQLLIEEKGVQAGDTPEPVHKMRVATRRLRAIMQIIRPVAPERAVRYFRKELRLLAQALAPMRDTDVLLGRVLRYQEGQPEDAPIDLSSLIDTLRSDREAAYRDAMTYFDSTRYTDFKRDFAAFMTAPPNDWAMHVRVRDIAGSLIWQNYEALRAYEAHIDTSAEMEPQSVTLHEARIEGKRLRYVLEMFAPLFGDQADRTLKPLVALQEHLGALQDIAVAHGYIERLQERTGELEPDVVAYAATRTAESATLFTEVPQRWERICGETYRRDLARLLVRM
;
A
#
# COMPACT_ATOMS: atom_id res chain seq x y z
N MET A 1 -20.60 -17.38 17.27
CA MET A 1 -20.96 -16.07 16.69
C MET A 1 -21.42 -16.28 15.24
N ASN A 2 -22.30 -15.45 14.65
CA ASN A 2 -22.63 -15.57 13.21
C ASN A 2 -21.90 -14.49 12.39
N VAL A 3 -21.91 -14.62 11.06
CA VAL A 3 -21.20 -13.69 10.16
C VAL A 3 -21.65 -12.23 10.37
N THR A 4 -22.95 -11.99 10.51
CA THR A 4 -23.50 -10.64 10.73
C THR A 4 -22.97 -10.00 12.01
N THR A 5 -22.93 -10.76 13.11
CA THR A 5 -22.37 -10.30 14.38
C THR A 5 -20.87 -10.00 14.27
N LEU A 6 -20.11 -10.81 13.51
CA LEU A 6 -18.70 -10.57 13.26
C LEU A 6 -18.49 -9.27 12.45
N LEU A 7 -19.32 -9.03 11.43
CA LEU A 7 -19.29 -7.77 10.67
C LEU A 7 -19.57 -6.55 11.57
N ASP A 8 -20.52 -6.65 12.51
CA ASP A 8 -20.80 -5.58 13.48
C ASP A 8 -19.64 -5.36 14.45
N GLN A 9 -19.09 -6.45 15.00
CA GLN A 9 -18.00 -6.40 15.98
C GLN A 9 -16.75 -5.71 15.43
N TYR A 10 -16.43 -5.93 14.15
CA TYR A 10 -15.26 -5.36 13.49
C TYR A 10 -15.58 -4.15 12.60
N ASP A 11 -16.79 -3.61 12.71
CA ASP A 11 -17.25 -2.38 12.06
C ASP A 11 -17.02 -2.40 10.54
N VAL A 12 -17.30 -3.54 9.89
CA VAL A 12 -17.06 -3.71 8.45
C VAL A 12 -18.01 -2.84 7.64
N ASP A 13 -17.52 -2.18 6.60
CA ASP A 13 -18.36 -1.48 5.64
C ASP A 13 -19.27 -2.49 4.92
N ARG A 14 -20.53 -2.52 5.34
CA ARG A 14 -21.51 -3.49 4.83
C ARG A 14 -21.94 -3.20 3.40
N ALA A 15 -21.93 -1.95 2.96
CA ALA A 15 -22.33 -1.60 1.61
C ALA A 15 -21.28 -2.11 0.62
N HIS A 16 -20.01 -1.81 0.88
CA HIS A 16 -18.89 -2.31 0.09
C HIS A 16 -18.80 -3.84 0.14
N ALA A 17 -18.82 -4.44 1.34
CA ALA A 17 -18.73 -5.90 1.49
C ALA A 17 -19.88 -6.64 0.78
N ARG A 18 -21.12 -6.11 0.85
CA ARG A 18 -22.26 -6.70 0.14
C ARG A 18 -22.10 -6.55 -1.37
N HIS A 19 -21.66 -5.38 -1.84
CA HIS A 19 -21.50 -5.15 -3.26
C HIS A 19 -20.43 -6.05 -3.89
N VAL A 20 -19.27 -6.20 -3.23
CA VAL A 20 -18.23 -7.17 -3.62
C VAL A 20 -18.77 -8.60 -3.61
N ALA A 21 -19.58 -8.97 -2.61
CA ALA A 21 -20.21 -10.30 -2.57
C ALA A 21 -21.18 -10.51 -3.74
N ASP A 22 -22.00 -9.53 -4.10
CA ASP A 22 -22.92 -9.61 -5.24
C ASP A 22 -22.18 -9.76 -6.57
N LEU A 23 -21.11 -8.99 -6.77
CA LEU A 23 -20.23 -9.11 -7.94
C LEU A 23 -19.54 -10.49 -8.00
N ALA A 24 -19.00 -10.96 -6.88
CA ALA A 24 -18.32 -12.26 -6.78
C ALA A 24 -19.29 -13.41 -7.08
N LEU A 25 -20.51 -13.36 -6.55
CA LEU A 25 -21.54 -14.35 -6.81
C LEU A 25 -22.00 -14.35 -8.26
N LYS A 26 -22.15 -13.16 -8.87
CA LYS A 26 -22.47 -13.06 -10.30
C LYS A 26 -21.38 -13.67 -11.16
N LEU A 27 -20.11 -13.35 -10.91
CA LEU A 27 -18.97 -13.98 -11.60
C LEU A 27 -18.96 -15.49 -11.40
N PHE A 28 -19.20 -15.98 -10.18
CA PHE A 28 -19.26 -17.42 -9.90
C PHE A 28 -20.36 -18.11 -10.71
N ASP A 29 -21.56 -17.52 -10.75
CA ASP A 29 -22.69 -18.12 -11.43
C ASP A 29 -22.52 -18.12 -12.95
N GLU A 30 -22.00 -17.03 -13.53
CA GLU A 30 -21.76 -16.92 -14.97
C GLU A 30 -20.54 -17.72 -15.45
N SER A 31 -19.51 -17.87 -14.60
CA SER A 31 -18.30 -18.64 -14.94
C SER A 31 -18.41 -20.13 -14.64
N ARG A 32 -19.60 -20.61 -14.25
CA ARG A 32 -19.86 -22.03 -13.93
C ARG A 32 -19.31 -23.03 -14.96
N PRO A 33 -19.36 -22.79 -16.29
CA PRO A 33 -18.75 -23.67 -17.28
C PRO A 33 -17.23 -23.88 -17.10
N LEU A 34 -16.50 -22.92 -16.53
CA LEU A 34 -15.04 -22.98 -16.35
C LEU A 34 -14.60 -23.80 -15.13
N HIS A 35 -15.45 -23.89 -14.09
CA HIS A 35 -15.02 -24.43 -12.80
C HIS A 35 -15.90 -25.54 -12.22
N ALA A 36 -17.17 -25.65 -12.65
CA ALA A 36 -18.14 -26.67 -12.22
C ALA A 36 -18.24 -26.87 -10.68
N MET A 37 -18.06 -25.80 -9.91
CA MET A 37 -18.01 -25.86 -8.43
C MET A 37 -19.42 -25.96 -7.84
N SER A 38 -19.51 -26.53 -6.64
CA SER A 38 -20.79 -26.85 -5.97
C SER A 38 -21.45 -25.62 -5.33
N LYS A 39 -22.71 -25.79 -4.88
CA LYS A 39 -23.42 -24.78 -4.07
C LYS A 39 -22.68 -24.45 -2.76
N ARG A 40 -21.91 -25.40 -2.21
CA ARG A 40 -21.04 -25.17 -1.04
C ARG A 40 -19.98 -24.11 -1.36
N ALA A 41 -19.31 -24.22 -2.51
CA ALA A 41 -18.31 -23.25 -2.94
C ALA A 41 -18.91 -21.84 -3.11
N ARG A 42 -20.10 -21.76 -3.71
CA ARG A 42 -20.84 -20.48 -3.86
C ARG A 42 -21.13 -19.82 -2.51
N ARG A 43 -21.59 -20.60 -1.53
CA ARG A 43 -21.84 -20.11 -0.16
C ARG A 43 -20.56 -19.62 0.52
N LEU A 44 -19.46 -20.39 0.43
CA LEU A 44 -18.19 -20.00 1.04
C LEU A 44 -17.59 -18.74 0.39
N LEU A 45 -17.80 -18.56 -0.91
CA LEU A 45 -17.43 -17.33 -1.62
C LEU A 45 -18.20 -16.12 -1.09
N GLU A 46 -19.51 -16.23 -0.89
CA GLU A 46 -20.31 -15.15 -0.31
C GLU A 46 -19.81 -14.76 1.07
N VAL A 47 -19.56 -15.73 1.95
CA VAL A 47 -19.04 -15.47 3.29
C VAL A 47 -17.65 -14.84 3.24
N GLY A 48 -16.74 -15.38 2.42
CA GLY A 48 -15.40 -14.81 2.22
C GLY A 48 -15.43 -13.40 1.65
N ALA A 49 -16.35 -13.11 0.74
CA ALA A 49 -16.55 -11.78 0.17
C ALA A 49 -17.13 -10.79 1.20
N LEU A 50 -18.04 -11.22 2.07
CA LEU A 50 -18.53 -10.35 3.14
C LEU A 50 -17.44 -10.02 4.17
N LEU A 51 -16.55 -10.98 4.45
CA LEU A 51 -15.53 -10.87 5.49
C LEU A 51 -14.16 -10.39 4.97
N HIS A 52 -13.98 -10.13 3.67
CA HIS A 52 -12.66 -9.84 3.09
C HIS A 52 -11.94 -8.66 3.75
N ASN A 53 -12.70 -7.69 4.26
CA ASN A 53 -12.20 -6.50 4.95
C ASN A 53 -12.43 -6.52 6.47
N VAL A 54 -12.72 -7.68 7.08
CA VAL A 54 -12.93 -7.79 8.55
C VAL A 54 -11.70 -7.35 9.36
N GLY A 55 -10.50 -7.47 8.78
CA GLY A 55 -9.26 -7.01 9.40
C GLY A 55 -8.97 -5.51 9.27
N MET A 56 -9.79 -4.72 8.54
CA MET A 56 -9.49 -3.32 8.20
C MET A 56 -9.31 -2.41 9.41
N HIS A 57 -10.10 -2.64 10.46
CA HIS A 57 -10.03 -1.85 11.70
C HIS A 57 -8.97 -2.36 12.69
N VAL A 58 -8.41 -3.55 12.44
CA VAL A 58 -7.32 -4.13 13.24
C VAL A 58 -5.97 -3.73 12.66
N ASP A 59 -5.74 -4.02 11.39
CA ASP A 59 -4.56 -3.56 10.65
C ASP A 59 -4.97 -3.19 9.22
N GLU A 60 -5.12 -1.89 8.96
CA GLU A 60 -5.53 -1.37 7.65
C GLU A 60 -4.55 -1.72 6.51
N GLU A 61 -3.27 -1.90 6.81
CA GLU A 61 -2.23 -2.17 5.83
C GLU A 61 -2.10 -3.66 5.53
N GLN A 62 -2.27 -4.49 6.55
CA GLN A 62 -2.23 -5.94 6.50
C GLN A 62 -3.60 -6.59 6.73
N HIS A 63 -4.69 -5.91 6.41
CA HIS A 63 -6.06 -6.35 6.75
C HIS A 63 -6.43 -7.76 6.25
N HIS A 64 -5.82 -8.24 5.17
CA HIS A 64 -5.92 -9.65 4.74
C HIS A 64 -5.35 -10.67 5.75
N ILE A 65 -4.24 -10.36 6.42
CA ILE A 65 -3.59 -11.19 7.45
C ILE A 65 -4.41 -11.08 8.74
N ALA A 66 -4.65 -9.85 9.21
CA ALA A 66 -5.48 -9.63 10.40
C ALA A 66 -6.88 -10.22 10.24
N GLY A 67 -7.48 -10.09 9.06
CA GLY A 67 -8.79 -10.64 8.74
C GLY A 67 -8.80 -12.17 8.70
N ARG A 68 -7.76 -12.79 8.12
CA ARG A 68 -7.56 -14.25 8.18
C ARG A 68 -7.50 -14.71 9.63
N ASP A 69 -6.71 -14.06 10.46
CA ASP A 69 -6.51 -14.44 11.87
C ASP A 69 -7.82 -14.31 12.66
N ILE A 70 -8.56 -13.21 12.49
CA ILE A 70 -9.90 -13.03 13.06
C ILE A 70 -10.83 -14.19 12.66
N VAL A 71 -10.87 -14.56 11.38
CA VAL A 71 -11.73 -15.64 10.91
C VAL A 71 -11.30 -17.00 11.48
N LEU A 72 -10.01 -17.24 11.68
CA LEU A 72 -9.53 -18.50 12.25
C LEU A 72 -9.84 -18.60 13.75
N ASP A 73 -9.67 -17.49 14.48
CA ASP A 73 -9.80 -17.40 15.94
C ASP A 73 -11.26 -17.36 16.40
N GLU A 74 -12.16 -16.79 15.58
CA GLU A 74 -13.56 -16.63 15.95
C GLU A 74 -14.43 -17.82 15.47
N PRO A 75 -15.04 -18.60 16.37
CA PRO A 75 -15.92 -19.70 16.00
C PRO A 75 -17.24 -19.18 15.40
N LEU A 76 -17.30 -19.22 14.06
CA LEU A 76 -18.49 -18.93 13.28
C LEU A 76 -19.45 -20.12 13.29
N ALA A 77 -20.64 -19.94 13.87
CA ALA A 77 -21.62 -21.01 14.09
C ALA A 77 -22.08 -21.69 12.79
N ASP A 78 -21.98 -20.98 11.67
CA ASP A 78 -22.40 -21.46 10.36
C ASP A 78 -21.28 -22.22 9.62
N LEU A 79 -20.05 -22.27 10.13
CA LEU A 79 -18.91 -22.89 9.43
C LEU A 79 -18.27 -23.99 10.28
N ASP A 80 -18.02 -25.15 9.67
CA ASP A 80 -17.11 -26.14 10.25
C ASP A 80 -15.64 -25.68 10.18
N GLU A 81 -14.71 -26.46 10.74
CA GLU A 81 -13.28 -26.08 10.79
C GLU A 81 -12.66 -25.95 9.40
N ASP A 82 -12.99 -26.86 8.48
CA ASP A 82 -12.46 -26.83 7.11
C ASP A 82 -13.06 -25.67 6.31
N GLU A 83 -14.36 -25.42 6.47
CA GLU A 83 -15.05 -24.28 5.87
C GLU A 83 -14.50 -22.95 6.40
N ARG A 84 -14.22 -22.86 7.70
CA ARG A 84 -13.59 -21.68 8.30
C ARG A 84 -12.17 -21.46 7.76
N ALA A 85 -11.39 -22.53 7.59
CA ALA A 85 -10.07 -22.45 6.95
C ALA A 85 -10.16 -22.02 5.47
N VAL A 86 -11.15 -22.49 4.73
CA VAL A 86 -11.43 -22.03 3.36
C VAL A 86 -11.72 -20.53 3.35
N VAL A 87 -12.65 -20.06 4.19
CA VAL A 87 -13.02 -18.63 4.28
C VAL A 87 -11.81 -17.78 4.70
N ALA A 88 -11.02 -18.23 5.68
CA ALA A 88 -9.80 -17.55 6.09
C ALA A 88 -8.80 -17.42 4.93
N CYS A 89 -8.65 -18.45 4.09
CA CYS A 89 -7.83 -18.36 2.90
C CYS A 89 -8.38 -17.36 1.87
N LEU A 90 -9.70 -17.25 1.71
CA LEU A 90 -10.30 -16.24 0.81
C LEU A 90 -9.99 -14.83 1.31
N VAL A 91 -10.12 -14.58 2.61
CA VAL A 91 -9.75 -13.31 3.24
C VAL A 91 -8.24 -13.05 3.11
N MET A 92 -7.39 -14.07 3.20
CA MET A 92 -5.95 -13.91 3.01
C MET A 92 -5.58 -13.59 1.55
N PHE A 93 -6.24 -14.23 0.57
CA PHE A 93 -5.84 -14.21 -0.83
C PHE A 93 -6.54 -13.15 -1.69
N HIS A 94 -7.47 -12.36 -1.14
CA HIS A 94 -8.20 -11.33 -1.90
C HIS A 94 -7.31 -10.17 -2.39
N ARG A 95 -6.13 -9.96 -1.79
CA ARG A 95 -5.17 -8.90 -2.19
C ARG A 95 -3.74 -9.40 -2.26
N LYS A 96 -2.87 -8.55 -2.81
CA LYS A 96 -1.43 -8.83 -3.05
C LYS A 96 -1.24 -10.08 -3.94
N LYS A 97 0.01 -10.49 -4.15
CA LYS A 97 0.33 -11.70 -4.93
C LYS A 97 0.01 -12.93 -4.08
N VAL A 98 -0.78 -13.87 -4.61
CA VAL A 98 -1.16 -15.07 -3.87
C VAL A 98 0.03 -16.03 -3.77
N ARG A 99 0.49 -16.26 -2.53
CA ARG A 99 1.58 -17.19 -2.18
C ARG A 99 1.04 -18.37 -1.38
N ALA A 100 0.20 -19.18 -2.01
CA ALA A 100 -0.54 -20.24 -1.32
C ALA A 100 0.34 -21.30 -0.62
N HIS A 101 1.57 -21.50 -1.09
CA HIS A 101 2.52 -22.43 -0.46
C HIS A 101 3.06 -21.96 0.89
N LEU A 102 2.84 -20.70 1.28
CA LEU A 102 3.26 -20.13 2.56
C LEU A 102 2.13 -20.04 3.58
N GLU A 103 0.88 -20.31 3.19
CA GLU A 103 -0.29 -20.07 4.03
C GLU A 103 -0.68 -21.34 4.81
N PRO A 104 -0.49 -21.40 6.14
CA PRO A 104 -0.75 -22.60 6.93
C PRO A 104 -2.19 -23.09 6.83
N ALA A 105 -3.18 -22.19 6.82
CA ALA A 105 -4.59 -22.56 6.69
C ALA A 105 -4.84 -23.28 5.35
N PHE A 106 -4.20 -22.82 4.27
CA PHE A 106 -4.29 -23.45 2.95
C PHE A 106 -3.60 -24.81 2.91
N LEU A 107 -2.43 -24.93 3.53
CA LEU A 107 -1.66 -26.18 3.59
C LEU A 107 -2.34 -27.26 4.45
N ARG A 108 -3.27 -26.91 5.33
CA ARG A 108 -4.07 -27.91 6.08
C ARG A 108 -5.21 -28.51 5.25
N LEU A 109 -5.70 -27.80 4.24
CA LEU A 109 -6.81 -28.24 3.40
C LEU A 109 -6.44 -29.42 2.49
N GLY A 110 -7.41 -30.28 2.20
CA GLY A 110 -7.28 -31.35 1.21
C GLY A 110 -7.14 -30.80 -0.22
N ARG A 111 -6.63 -31.62 -1.15
CA ARG A 111 -6.36 -31.22 -2.55
C ARG A 111 -7.57 -30.59 -3.25
N LYS A 112 -8.78 -31.13 -3.01
CA LYS A 112 -10.02 -30.60 -3.60
C LYS A 112 -10.34 -29.19 -3.08
N ASP A 113 -10.23 -28.98 -1.77
CA ASP A 113 -10.53 -27.68 -1.16
C ASP A 113 -9.44 -26.65 -1.48
N ARG A 114 -8.17 -27.04 -1.60
CA ARG A 114 -7.11 -26.16 -2.11
C ARG A 114 -7.39 -25.65 -3.53
N GLN A 115 -7.82 -26.53 -4.44
CA GLN A 115 -8.21 -26.11 -5.79
C GLN A 115 -9.44 -25.20 -5.78
N MET A 116 -10.41 -25.50 -4.92
CA MET A 116 -11.59 -24.66 -4.72
C MET A 116 -11.21 -23.26 -4.23
N VAL A 117 -10.38 -23.15 -3.18
CA VAL A 117 -9.90 -21.88 -2.64
C VAL A 117 -9.23 -21.02 -3.71
N LEU A 118 -8.33 -21.58 -4.51
CA LEU A 118 -7.64 -20.81 -5.55
C LEU A 118 -8.61 -20.26 -6.61
N ARG A 119 -9.60 -21.06 -7.01
CA ARG A 119 -10.63 -20.63 -7.98
C ARG A 119 -11.58 -19.59 -7.39
N LEU A 120 -12.01 -19.78 -6.13
CA LEU A 120 -12.84 -18.81 -5.42
C LEU A 120 -12.11 -17.50 -5.16
N ALA A 121 -10.83 -17.56 -4.77
CA ALA A 121 -9.99 -16.37 -4.60
C ALA A 121 -9.81 -15.63 -5.93
N ALA A 122 -9.63 -16.35 -7.05
CA ALA A 122 -9.57 -15.72 -8.37
C ALA A 122 -10.83 -14.90 -8.69
N ILE A 123 -12.01 -15.43 -8.38
CA ILE A 123 -13.29 -14.74 -8.56
C ILE A 123 -13.39 -13.53 -7.62
N LEU A 124 -13.13 -13.72 -6.32
CA LEU A 124 -13.21 -12.68 -5.30
C LEU A 124 -12.29 -11.50 -5.61
N ARG A 125 -11.06 -11.77 -6.05
CA ARG A 125 -10.07 -10.74 -6.39
C ARG A 125 -10.54 -9.81 -7.51
N ILE A 126 -11.21 -10.34 -8.53
CA ILE A 126 -11.77 -9.52 -9.61
C ILE A 126 -12.93 -8.68 -9.06
N ALA A 127 -13.86 -9.29 -8.31
CA ALA A 127 -15.00 -8.60 -7.72
C ALA A 127 -14.58 -7.44 -6.79
N ASP A 128 -13.60 -7.67 -5.92
CA ASP A 128 -13.00 -6.65 -5.05
C ASP A 128 -12.21 -5.59 -5.85
N GLY A 129 -11.65 -5.94 -7.01
CA GLY A 129 -11.06 -4.98 -7.93
C GLY A 129 -12.09 -4.06 -8.58
N LEU A 130 -13.29 -4.57 -8.86
CA LEU A 130 -14.38 -3.82 -9.51
C LEU A 130 -15.06 -2.80 -8.58
N ASP A 131 -14.88 -2.90 -7.27
CA ASP A 131 -15.35 -1.90 -6.30
C ASP A 131 -14.19 -1.26 -5.51
N TYR A 132 -13.03 -1.10 -6.16
CA TYR A 132 -11.84 -0.50 -5.52
C TYR A 132 -12.05 0.96 -5.11
N SER A 133 -12.84 1.71 -5.87
CA SER A 133 -13.27 3.07 -5.54
C SER A 133 -14.26 3.14 -4.37
N GLU A 134 -14.83 1.99 -3.96
CA GLU A 134 -15.87 1.88 -2.94
C GLU A 134 -17.12 2.74 -3.24
N THR A 135 -17.48 2.92 -4.51
CA THR A 135 -18.68 3.67 -4.92
C THR A 135 -19.91 2.80 -5.10
N GLN A 136 -19.76 1.48 -5.16
CA GLN A 136 -20.81 0.49 -5.41
C GLN A 136 -21.56 0.68 -6.75
N THR A 137 -20.88 1.22 -7.76
CA THR A 137 -21.48 1.54 -9.07
C THR A 137 -21.18 0.53 -10.17
N SER A 138 -20.08 -0.24 -10.05
CA SER A 138 -19.70 -1.20 -11.09
C SER A 138 -20.70 -2.34 -11.22
N ARG A 139 -20.97 -2.77 -12.45
CA ARG A 139 -21.88 -3.87 -12.77
C ARG A 139 -21.23 -4.79 -13.79
N ILE A 140 -21.50 -6.09 -13.64
CA ILE A 140 -21.18 -7.08 -14.68
C ILE A 140 -22.40 -7.17 -15.58
N ASN A 141 -22.23 -6.93 -16.87
CA ASN A 141 -23.32 -7.01 -17.85
C ASN A 141 -23.44 -8.42 -18.42
N ALA A 142 -22.31 -9.02 -18.81
CA ALA A 142 -22.25 -10.37 -19.34
C ALA A 142 -20.84 -10.97 -19.25
N LEU A 143 -20.76 -12.28 -19.08
CA LEU A 143 -19.56 -13.08 -19.30
C LEU A 143 -19.75 -13.97 -20.53
N ARG A 144 -18.88 -13.80 -21.53
CA ARG A 144 -18.85 -14.65 -22.73
C ARG A 144 -17.67 -15.59 -22.63
N ILE A 145 -17.94 -16.90 -22.71
CA ILE A 145 -16.94 -17.94 -22.65
C ILE A 145 -16.95 -18.68 -23.98
N THR A 146 -15.79 -18.72 -24.64
CA THR A 146 -15.52 -19.58 -25.79
C THR A 146 -14.36 -20.52 -25.44
N ASP A 147 -14.03 -21.43 -26.37
CA ASP A 147 -12.88 -22.33 -26.20
C ASP A 147 -11.54 -21.55 -26.20
N GLU A 148 -11.51 -20.36 -26.82
CA GLU A 148 -10.29 -19.56 -27.02
C GLU A 148 -10.16 -18.39 -26.03
N GLN A 149 -11.27 -17.81 -25.56
CA GLN A 149 -11.25 -16.63 -24.69
C GLN A 149 -12.40 -16.56 -23.70
N THR A 150 -12.21 -15.77 -22.65
CA THR A 150 -13.27 -15.33 -21.74
C THR A 150 -13.33 -13.81 -21.76
N ILE A 151 -14.47 -13.23 -22.15
CA ILE A 151 -14.68 -11.78 -22.15
C ILE A 151 -15.70 -11.41 -21.08
N LEU A 152 -15.29 -10.56 -20.14
CA LEU A 152 -16.14 -9.97 -19.11
C LEU A 152 -16.56 -8.55 -19.52
N HIS A 153 -17.83 -8.38 -19.84
CA HIS A 153 -18.46 -7.09 -20.16
C HIS A 153 -18.94 -6.40 -18.89
N LEU A 154 -18.55 -5.14 -18.71
CA LEU A 154 -18.73 -4.38 -17.48
C LEU A 154 -19.36 -3.01 -17.78
N ASP A 155 -20.27 -2.57 -16.92
CA ASP A 155 -20.61 -1.15 -16.80
C ASP A 155 -19.83 -0.58 -15.61
N VAL A 156 -18.94 0.38 -15.88
CA VAL A 156 -18.04 0.97 -14.88
C VAL A 156 -18.19 2.49 -14.93
N PRO A 157 -19.19 3.08 -14.26
CA PRO A 157 -19.47 4.52 -14.35
C PRO A 157 -18.31 5.41 -13.90
N HIS A 158 -17.43 4.91 -13.03
CA HIS A 158 -16.16 5.55 -12.65
C HIS A 158 -14.99 4.90 -13.40
N MET A 159 -14.75 5.36 -14.63
CA MET A 159 -13.86 4.70 -15.59
C MET A 159 -12.39 5.14 -15.51
N ALA A 160 -11.57 4.29 -14.90
CA ALA A 160 -10.24 3.83 -15.32
C ALA A 160 -9.64 2.94 -14.23
N ASP A 161 -9.81 3.34 -12.96
CA ASP A 161 -9.08 2.74 -11.84
C ASP A 161 -9.65 1.40 -11.38
N ASP A 162 -10.98 1.24 -11.31
CA ASP A 162 -11.62 -0.02 -10.94
C ASP A 162 -11.38 -1.09 -12.01
N LEU A 163 -11.53 -0.74 -13.29
CA LEU A 163 -11.20 -1.63 -14.40
C LEU A 163 -9.71 -2.02 -14.39
N LYS A 164 -8.79 -1.06 -14.25
CA LYS A 164 -7.35 -1.32 -14.12
C LYS A 164 -7.03 -2.18 -12.89
N ARG A 165 -7.74 -1.97 -11.77
CA ARG A 165 -7.53 -2.74 -10.53
C ARG A 165 -8.03 -4.17 -10.70
N ALA A 166 -9.24 -4.35 -11.22
CA ALA A 166 -9.82 -5.65 -11.53
C ALA A 166 -8.92 -6.43 -12.51
N ASN A 167 -8.43 -5.77 -13.57
CA ASN A 167 -7.55 -6.39 -14.56
C ASN A 167 -6.22 -6.87 -13.95
N ARG A 168 -5.61 -6.07 -13.07
CA ARG A 168 -4.40 -6.48 -12.32
C ARG A 168 -4.67 -7.62 -11.34
N LYS A 169 -5.84 -7.62 -10.70
CA LYS A 169 -6.26 -8.66 -9.74
C LYS A 169 -6.77 -9.95 -10.41
N ALA A 170 -6.92 -9.95 -11.74
CA ALA A 170 -7.26 -11.13 -12.54
C ALA A 170 -6.07 -12.09 -12.78
N ASP A 171 -4.89 -11.78 -12.23
CA ASP A 171 -3.68 -12.61 -12.29
C ASP A 171 -3.92 -14.07 -11.89
N LEU A 172 -4.65 -14.30 -10.79
CA LEU A 172 -4.95 -15.66 -10.34
C LEU A 172 -5.97 -16.35 -11.25
N TRP A 173 -6.97 -15.63 -11.77
CA TRP A 173 -7.94 -16.18 -12.72
C TRP A 173 -7.25 -16.71 -13.97
N ARG A 174 -6.33 -15.92 -14.54
CA ARG A 174 -5.55 -16.31 -15.71
C ARG A 174 -4.74 -17.58 -15.46
N LYS A 175 -4.32 -17.80 -14.21
CA LYS A 175 -3.55 -18.97 -13.80
C LYS A 175 -4.38 -20.23 -13.55
N VAL A 176 -5.61 -20.11 -13.05
CA VAL A 176 -6.37 -21.26 -12.50
C VAL A 176 -7.71 -21.53 -13.18
N LEU A 177 -8.19 -20.63 -14.04
CA LEU A 177 -9.46 -20.74 -14.76
C LEU A 177 -9.26 -20.64 -16.28
N ASN A 178 -8.90 -19.47 -16.80
CA ASN A 178 -8.69 -19.26 -18.23
C ASN A 178 -7.62 -18.17 -18.46
N PRO A 179 -6.49 -18.47 -19.16
CA PRO A 179 -5.41 -17.51 -19.40
C PRO A 179 -5.82 -16.32 -20.28
N SER A 180 -6.79 -16.51 -21.17
CA SER A 180 -7.26 -15.52 -22.15
C SER A 180 -8.47 -14.73 -21.62
N LEU A 181 -8.39 -14.25 -20.37
CA LEU A 181 -9.43 -13.40 -19.79
C LEU A 181 -9.20 -11.91 -20.15
N GLU A 182 -10.19 -11.33 -20.83
CA GLU A 182 -10.28 -9.91 -21.16
C GLU A 182 -11.44 -9.25 -20.40
N LEU A 183 -11.22 -8.02 -19.92
CA LEU A 183 -12.23 -7.20 -19.25
C LEU A 183 -12.52 -5.98 -20.13
N ILE A 184 -13.76 -5.86 -20.60
CA ILE A 184 -14.19 -4.79 -21.50
C ILE A 184 -15.24 -3.94 -20.79
N ALA A 185 -15.03 -2.63 -20.75
CA ALA A 185 -16.07 -1.69 -20.34
C ALA A 185 -17.00 -1.44 -21.54
N ASP A 186 -18.29 -1.71 -21.36
CA ASP A 186 -19.30 -1.37 -22.34
C ASP A 186 -19.49 0.15 -22.38
N THR A 187 -19.52 0.73 -23.58
CA THR A 187 -19.90 2.14 -23.73
C THR A 187 -21.33 2.32 -23.24
N PRO A 188 -21.63 3.26 -22.33
CA PRO A 188 -23.00 3.47 -21.88
C PRO A 188 -23.87 3.81 -23.09
N THR A 189 -25.06 3.19 -23.18
CA THR A 189 -26.04 3.54 -24.21
C THR A 189 -26.45 5.01 -24.05
N PRO A 190 -26.79 5.72 -25.13
CA PRO A 190 -27.22 7.12 -25.06
C PRO A 190 -28.33 7.37 -24.04
N ASP A 191 -29.21 6.39 -23.82
CA ASP A 191 -30.29 6.45 -22.83
C ASP A 191 -29.79 6.40 -21.37
N ALA A 192 -28.70 5.67 -21.09
CA ALA A 192 -28.06 5.63 -19.77
C ALA A 192 -27.28 6.92 -19.48
N VAL A 193 -26.60 7.48 -20.49
CA VAL A 193 -25.95 8.79 -20.39
C VAL A 193 -26.98 9.90 -20.15
N ALA A 194 -28.15 9.81 -20.79
CA ALA A 194 -29.26 10.73 -20.56
C ALA A 194 -29.79 10.62 -19.12
N ALA A 195 -29.96 9.41 -18.58
CA ALA A 195 -30.40 9.22 -17.19
C ALA A 195 -29.39 9.77 -16.16
N MET A 196 -28.09 9.67 -16.42
CA MET A 196 -27.04 10.22 -15.56
C MET A 196 -26.84 11.74 -15.71
N ALA A 197 -27.13 12.31 -16.88
CA ALA A 197 -26.99 13.74 -17.15
C ALA A 197 -28.10 14.61 -16.52
N PHE A 198 -29.22 14.02 -16.08
CA PHE A 198 -30.31 14.75 -15.43
C PHE A 198 -30.04 15.12 -13.96
N GLU A 199 -29.00 14.57 -13.32
CA GLU A 199 -28.67 14.92 -11.93
C GLU A 199 -27.64 16.06 -11.80
N ASN A 200 -26.80 16.32 -12.80
CA ASN A 200 -25.82 17.42 -12.76
C ASN A 200 -25.62 17.99 -14.17
N GLY A 201 -26.45 18.96 -14.55
CA GLY A 201 -26.41 19.55 -15.88
C GLY A 201 -25.08 20.27 -16.17
N THR A 202 -24.26 19.71 -17.07
CA THR A 202 -23.52 20.39 -18.16
C THR A 202 -22.97 19.32 -19.12
N VAL A 203 -23.17 19.48 -20.43
CA VAL A 203 -22.72 18.53 -21.47
C VAL A 203 -21.44 19.02 -22.15
N ALA A 204 -20.45 18.15 -22.30
CA ALA A 204 -19.42 18.27 -23.34
C ALA A 204 -19.19 16.89 -23.99
N PHE A 205 -19.54 16.78 -25.28
CA PHE A 205 -19.36 15.58 -26.11
C PHE A 205 -17.91 15.49 -26.61
N ILE A 206 -17.29 14.31 -26.48
CA ILE A 206 -16.16 13.86 -27.30
C ILE A 206 -16.50 12.46 -27.83
N ALA A 207 -16.36 12.26 -29.14
CA ALA A 207 -16.75 11.05 -29.89
C ALA A 207 -15.98 9.78 -29.47
N PRO A 208 -16.55 8.57 -29.69
CA PRO A 208 -15.98 7.31 -29.19
C PRO A 208 -14.83 6.82 -30.08
N HIS A 209 -13.73 6.39 -29.47
CA HIS A 209 -12.79 5.46 -30.06
C HIS A 209 -12.77 4.19 -29.21
N THR A 210 -13.16 3.08 -29.82
CA THR A 210 -13.03 1.73 -29.27
C THR A 210 -11.57 1.32 -29.38
N ILE A 211 -10.84 1.21 -28.27
CA ILE A 211 -9.48 0.68 -28.25
C ILE A 211 -9.57 -0.82 -27.94
N ARG A 212 -9.21 -1.66 -28.92
CA ARG A 212 -8.90 -3.09 -28.73
C ARG A 212 -7.40 -3.24 -28.52
N LEU A 213 -7.00 -4.19 -27.67
CA LEU A 213 -5.60 -4.44 -27.29
C LEU A 213 -4.83 -5.37 -28.26
N ASP A 214 -5.43 -5.78 -29.39
CA ASP A 214 -4.89 -6.88 -30.22
C ASP A 214 -4.14 -6.45 -31.51
N ASP A 215 -3.96 -5.17 -31.78
CA ASP A 215 -3.35 -4.71 -33.05
C ASP A 215 -1.85 -4.37 -32.93
N VAL A 216 -1.02 -5.22 -32.30
CA VAL A 216 0.44 -5.23 -32.59
C VAL A 216 1.00 -6.65 -32.38
N GLU A 217 1.71 -7.14 -33.40
CA GLU A 217 2.68 -8.25 -33.43
C GLU A 217 2.28 -9.52 -34.21
N ALA A 218 2.51 -9.43 -35.52
CA ALA A 218 3.15 -10.49 -36.28
C ALA A 218 4.55 -9.98 -36.72
N SER A 219 5.60 -10.75 -36.43
CA SER A 219 6.93 -10.83 -37.10
C SER A 219 8.05 -11.01 -36.05
N THR A 220 8.40 -12.24 -35.66
CA THR A 220 9.51 -13.09 -36.15
C THR A 220 10.86 -12.95 -35.43
N ASP A 221 11.31 -14.14 -35.01
CA ASP A 221 12.67 -14.66 -34.96
C ASP A 221 13.62 -14.37 -33.79
N ARG A 222 13.88 -15.46 -33.06
CA ARG A 222 14.94 -15.67 -32.06
C ARG A 222 16.31 -15.51 -32.68
N ALA A 223 17.11 -14.60 -32.13
CA ALA A 223 18.57 -14.63 -32.21
C ALA A 223 19.15 -14.89 -30.82
N THR A 224 20.10 -15.82 -30.78
CA THR A 224 20.90 -16.26 -29.63
C THR A 224 21.82 -15.14 -29.14
N LEU A 225 21.81 -14.86 -27.83
CA LEU A 225 22.74 -13.93 -27.18
C LEU A 225 23.98 -14.71 -26.69
N GLU A 226 25.15 -14.35 -27.20
CA GLU A 226 26.46 -14.70 -26.64
C GLU A 226 26.78 -13.79 -25.44
N GLU A 227 27.50 -14.36 -24.46
CA GLU A 227 27.96 -13.69 -23.24
C GLU A 227 28.90 -12.51 -23.56
N VAL A 228 28.54 -11.32 -23.08
CA VAL A 228 29.41 -10.13 -23.06
C VAL A 228 29.82 -9.86 -21.62
N ASP A 229 31.14 -9.72 -21.43
CA ASP A 229 31.83 -9.51 -20.16
C ASP A 229 31.50 -8.12 -19.57
N THR A 230 30.96 -8.09 -18.35
CA THR A 230 30.45 -6.87 -17.69
C THR A 230 31.55 -6.17 -16.88
N PRO A 231 31.86 -4.88 -17.12
CA PRO A 231 32.78 -4.13 -16.26
C PRO A 231 32.13 -3.79 -14.89
N ALA A 232 32.97 -3.71 -13.84
CA ALA A 232 32.55 -3.47 -12.46
C ALA A 232 31.89 -2.09 -12.27
N ALA A 233 30.75 -2.08 -11.57
CA ALA A 233 29.95 -0.89 -11.31
C ALA A 233 30.64 0.10 -10.34
N PRO A 234 30.53 1.42 -10.56
CA PRO A 234 31.04 2.43 -9.63
C PRO A 234 30.19 2.49 -8.33
N ASP A 235 30.89 2.62 -7.20
CA ASP A 235 30.34 2.66 -5.84
C ASP A 235 29.55 3.97 -5.60
N LEU A 236 28.22 3.88 -5.54
CA LEU A 236 27.35 5.02 -5.30
C LEU A 236 27.13 5.20 -3.79
N ALA A 237 27.81 6.19 -3.24
CA ALA A 237 27.71 6.52 -1.82
C ALA A 237 26.26 6.84 -1.37
N PRO A 238 25.90 6.55 -0.09
CA PRO A 238 24.57 6.79 0.44
C PRO A 238 24.15 8.27 0.38
N VAL A 239 22.88 8.51 0.06
CA VAL A 239 22.24 9.84 0.16
C VAL A 239 22.31 10.32 1.61
N GLU A 240 22.95 11.46 1.84
CA GLU A 240 23.00 12.08 3.17
C GLU A 240 21.57 12.28 3.72
N PRO A 241 21.29 11.90 4.97
CA PRO A 241 19.95 12.06 5.54
C PRO A 241 19.62 13.54 5.68
N ALA A 242 18.58 13.96 4.96
CA ALA A 242 17.96 15.27 5.09
C ALA A 242 17.66 15.61 6.56
N GLY A 243 17.95 16.87 6.92
CA GLY A 243 18.13 17.35 8.27
C GLY A 243 17.04 17.02 9.30
N LYS A 244 17.49 16.86 10.56
CA LYS A 244 16.66 16.73 11.76
C LYS A 244 15.52 17.77 11.75
N PRO A 245 14.24 17.39 11.93
CA PRO A 245 13.18 18.39 12.05
C PRO A 245 13.41 19.24 13.31
N ALA A 246 13.48 20.55 13.10
CA ALA A 246 13.47 21.57 14.13
C ALA A 246 12.07 21.63 14.77
N ILE A 247 11.96 21.03 15.95
CA ILE A 247 11.07 21.27 17.11
C ILE A 247 11.02 19.93 17.85
N ARG A 248 11.86 19.77 18.89
CA ARG A 248 11.65 18.72 19.90
C ARG A 248 10.75 19.34 20.96
N PRO A 249 9.45 18.97 21.02
CA PRO A 249 8.60 19.49 22.08
C PRO A 249 9.17 19.03 23.41
N THR A 250 9.37 19.98 24.32
CA THR A 250 9.75 19.67 25.70
C THR A 250 8.50 19.23 26.45
N PHE A 251 8.56 18.02 27.00
CA PHE A 251 7.52 17.44 27.84
C PHE A 251 8.16 16.48 28.84
N THR A 252 7.46 16.21 29.93
CA THR A 252 7.88 15.23 30.95
C THR A 252 7.00 13.99 30.90
N ALA A 253 7.47 12.90 31.53
CA ALA A 253 6.70 11.67 31.67
C ALA A 253 5.39 11.87 32.47
N GLN A 254 5.30 12.96 33.25
CA GLN A 254 4.14 13.31 34.08
C GLN A 254 3.10 14.15 33.32
N ASP A 255 3.44 14.67 32.16
CA ASP A 255 2.53 15.48 31.36
C ASP A 255 1.33 14.63 30.90
N ARG A 256 0.18 15.27 30.75
CA ARG A 256 -1.02 14.62 30.24
C ARG A 256 -0.84 14.31 28.76
N LEU A 257 -1.19 13.09 28.36
CA LEU A 257 -1.08 12.65 26.98
C LEU A 257 -1.97 13.49 26.04
N ALA A 258 -3.14 13.92 26.53
CA ALA A 258 -4.02 14.81 25.78
C ALA A 258 -3.37 16.16 25.41
N ASP A 259 -2.68 16.79 26.38
CA ASP A 259 -2.01 18.07 26.18
C ASP A 259 -0.81 17.94 25.23
N LEU A 260 -0.01 16.89 25.40
CA LEU A 260 1.08 16.56 24.48
C LEU A 260 0.55 16.31 23.07
N GLY A 261 -0.49 15.48 22.94
CA GLY A 261 -1.12 15.13 21.68
C GLY A 261 -1.58 16.36 20.90
N ARG A 262 -2.34 17.26 21.54
CA ARG A 262 -2.80 18.52 20.92
C ARG A 262 -1.65 19.42 20.48
N ARG A 263 -0.59 19.53 21.30
CA ARG A 263 0.61 20.31 20.95
C ARG A 263 1.30 19.75 19.71
N LEU A 264 1.50 18.43 19.67
CA LEU A 264 2.11 17.73 18.55
C LEU A 264 1.28 17.87 17.27
N LEU A 265 -0.03 17.63 17.35
CA LEU A 265 -0.95 17.80 16.21
C LEU A 265 -0.84 19.23 15.64
N ARG A 266 -0.86 20.25 16.50
CA ARG A 266 -0.74 21.65 16.08
C ARG A 266 0.57 21.92 15.36
N THR A 267 1.70 21.48 15.92
CA THR A 267 3.02 21.69 15.33
C THR A 267 3.12 21.08 13.93
N TYR A 268 2.76 19.80 13.77
CA TYR A 268 2.89 19.14 12.47
C TYR A 268 1.80 19.57 11.47
N PHE A 269 0.63 20.01 11.95
CA PHE A 269 -0.39 20.57 11.06
C PHE A 269 0.02 21.95 10.54
N GLN A 270 0.64 22.79 11.38
CA GLN A 270 1.24 24.05 10.92
C GLN A 270 2.34 23.80 9.89
N GLN A 271 3.21 22.81 10.13
CA GLN A 271 4.21 22.42 9.14
C GLN A 271 3.53 21.98 7.83
N LEU A 272 2.52 21.11 7.89
CA LEU A 272 1.76 20.68 6.71
C LEU A 272 1.20 21.86 5.91
N LEU A 273 0.61 22.86 6.56
CA LEU A 273 0.06 24.05 5.90
C LEU A 273 1.14 24.98 5.30
N ILE A 274 2.33 25.02 5.89
CA ILE A 274 3.48 25.76 5.34
C ILE A 274 3.96 25.06 4.07
N GLU A 275 4.17 23.76 4.15
CA GLU A 275 4.68 22.98 3.02
C GLU A 275 3.64 22.87 1.90
N GLU A 276 2.34 22.88 2.20
CA GLU A 276 1.26 22.97 1.19
C GLU A 276 1.48 24.14 0.22
N LYS A 277 1.83 25.33 0.73
CA LYS A 277 2.12 26.49 -0.11
C LYS A 277 3.34 26.27 -0.99
N GLY A 278 4.36 25.60 -0.45
CA GLY A 278 5.55 25.22 -1.22
C GLY A 278 5.24 24.18 -2.29
N VAL A 279 4.32 23.24 -2.02
CA VAL A 279 3.84 22.28 -3.02
C VAL A 279 3.08 23.02 -4.11
N GLN A 280 2.16 23.92 -3.77
CA GLN A 280 1.39 24.73 -4.73
C GLN A 280 2.25 25.67 -5.59
N ALA A 281 3.44 26.05 -5.12
CA ALA A 281 4.39 26.82 -5.93
C ALA A 281 5.05 25.97 -7.02
N GLY A 282 5.21 24.65 -6.80
CA GLY A 282 5.74 23.71 -7.79
C GLY A 282 7.27 23.75 -8.02
N ASP A 283 7.98 24.70 -7.41
CA ASP A 283 9.39 25.02 -7.72
C ASP A 283 10.38 23.89 -7.42
N THR A 284 10.20 23.15 -6.33
CA THR A 284 11.18 22.16 -5.84
C THR A 284 10.50 20.90 -5.28
N PRO A 285 11.20 19.75 -5.22
CA PRO A 285 10.66 18.52 -4.64
C PRO A 285 10.62 18.51 -3.09
N GLU A 286 11.29 19.47 -2.44
CA GLU A 286 11.46 19.48 -0.99
C GLU A 286 10.15 19.74 -0.20
N PRO A 287 9.28 20.68 -0.61
CA PRO A 287 7.97 20.85 0.04
C PRO A 287 7.12 19.57 0.01
N VAL A 288 7.10 18.84 -1.11
CA VAL A 288 6.38 17.56 -1.24
C VAL A 288 6.93 16.54 -0.22
N HIS A 289 8.25 16.47 -0.08
CA HIS A 289 8.89 15.62 0.92
C HIS A 289 8.46 15.98 2.34
N LYS A 290 8.62 17.25 2.72
CA LYS A 290 8.35 17.73 4.07
C LYS A 290 6.87 17.63 4.43
N MET A 291 5.97 17.93 3.50
CA MET A 291 4.53 17.76 3.69
C MET A 291 4.18 16.29 3.96
N ARG A 292 4.73 15.35 3.17
CA ARG A 292 4.54 13.90 3.42
C ARG A 292 5.11 13.44 4.76
N VAL A 293 6.23 14.00 5.19
CA VAL A 293 6.79 13.74 6.52
C VAL A 293 5.81 14.22 7.59
N ALA A 294 5.29 15.45 7.48
CA ALA A 294 4.31 16.01 8.41
C ALA A 294 3.02 15.16 8.46
N THR A 295 2.45 14.80 7.30
CA THR A 295 1.26 13.92 7.21
C THR A 295 1.49 12.58 7.93
N ARG A 296 2.67 11.97 7.75
CA ARG A 296 2.99 10.70 8.40
C ARG A 296 3.14 10.84 9.92
N ARG A 297 3.76 11.93 10.39
CA ARG A 297 3.85 12.26 11.81
C ARG A 297 2.46 12.45 12.42
N LEU A 298 1.57 13.19 11.76
CA LEU A 298 0.19 13.37 12.18
C LEU A 298 -0.56 12.04 12.30
N ARG A 299 -0.40 11.12 11.33
CA ARG A 299 -1.00 9.77 11.41
C ARG A 299 -0.47 8.96 12.60
N ALA A 300 0.83 9.05 12.88
CA ALA A 300 1.43 8.39 14.04
C ALA A 300 0.87 8.98 15.35
N ILE A 301 0.84 10.30 15.48
CA ILE A 301 0.27 10.99 16.66
C ILE A 301 -1.19 10.60 16.87
N MET A 302 -1.98 10.53 15.80
CA MET A 302 -3.38 10.07 15.87
C MET A 302 -3.51 8.65 16.44
N GLN A 303 -2.55 7.76 16.18
CA GLN A 303 -2.52 6.43 16.78
C GLN A 303 -2.23 6.49 18.29
N ILE A 304 -1.26 7.31 18.68
CA ILE A 304 -0.81 7.47 20.06
C ILE A 304 -1.89 8.08 20.96
N ILE A 305 -2.63 9.07 20.46
CA ILE A 305 -3.65 9.77 21.24
C ILE A 305 -4.99 9.03 21.30
N ARG A 306 -5.13 7.87 20.65
CA ARG A 306 -6.37 7.08 20.65
C ARG A 306 -6.97 6.86 22.06
N PRO A 307 -6.19 6.61 23.13
CA PRO A 307 -6.73 6.44 24.48
C PRO A 307 -7.33 7.72 25.09
N VAL A 308 -7.02 8.90 24.53
CA VAL A 308 -7.38 10.21 25.10
C VAL A 308 -8.22 11.08 24.19
N ALA A 309 -8.29 10.78 22.90
CA ALA A 309 -9.05 11.55 21.93
C ALA A 309 -10.35 10.82 21.52
N PRO A 310 -11.40 11.56 21.11
CA PRO A 310 -12.64 10.95 20.60
C PRO A 310 -12.38 9.98 19.45
N GLU A 311 -12.85 8.74 19.58
CA GLU A 311 -12.57 7.67 18.62
C GLU A 311 -13.06 8.01 17.20
N ARG A 312 -14.25 8.61 17.08
CA ARG A 312 -14.80 9.06 15.79
C ARG A 312 -13.90 10.09 15.11
N ALA A 313 -13.36 11.04 15.87
CA ALA A 313 -12.47 12.07 15.35
C ALA A 313 -11.14 11.46 14.90
N VAL A 314 -10.54 10.60 15.72
CA VAL A 314 -9.30 9.87 15.38
C VAL A 314 -9.47 9.08 14.07
N ARG A 315 -10.59 8.37 13.92
CA ARG A 315 -10.90 7.61 12.71
C ARG A 315 -11.03 8.50 11.48
N TYR A 316 -11.86 9.55 11.58
CA TYR A 316 -12.08 10.51 10.51
C TYR A 316 -10.76 11.14 10.03
N PHE A 317 -9.96 11.70 10.94
CA PHE A 317 -8.73 12.38 10.54
C PHE A 317 -7.62 11.43 10.07
N ARG A 318 -7.57 10.18 10.56
CA ARG A 318 -6.67 9.17 10.00
C ARG A 318 -7.00 8.87 8.54
N LYS A 319 -8.29 8.80 8.19
CA LYS A 319 -8.76 8.63 6.81
C LYS A 319 -8.36 9.82 5.94
N GLU A 320 -8.66 11.05 6.37
CA GLU A 320 -8.30 12.25 5.59
C GLU A 320 -6.79 12.40 5.41
N LEU A 321 -5.98 12.15 6.45
CA LEU A 321 -4.52 12.15 6.34
C LEU A 321 -3.99 11.05 5.40
N ARG A 322 -4.70 9.91 5.28
CA ARG A 322 -4.37 8.86 4.31
C ARG A 322 -4.66 9.33 2.88
N LEU A 323 -5.81 9.97 2.64
CA LEU A 323 -6.16 10.50 1.32
C LEU A 323 -5.14 11.57 0.88
N LEU A 324 -4.77 12.48 1.77
CA LEU A 324 -3.70 13.44 1.50
C LEU A 324 -2.37 12.75 1.17
N ALA A 325 -2.00 11.71 1.93
CA ALA A 325 -0.79 10.95 1.65
C ALA A 325 -0.84 10.21 0.31
N GLN A 326 -2.01 9.78 -0.14
CA GLN A 326 -2.21 9.13 -1.45
C GLN A 326 -2.13 10.15 -2.59
N ALA A 327 -2.77 11.32 -2.46
CA ALA A 327 -2.69 12.40 -3.45
C ALA A 327 -1.24 12.85 -3.69
N LEU A 328 -0.43 12.91 -2.64
CA LEU A 328 1.00 13.29 -2.73
C LEU A 328 1.95 12.15 -3.10
N ALA A 329 1.48 10.89 -3.14
CA ALA A 329 2.37 9.74 -3.34
C ALA A 329 3.03 9.73 -4.74
N PRO A 330 2.26 9.88 -5.84
CA PRO A 330 2.84 9.83 -7.18
C PRO A 330 3.91 10.92 -7.39
N MET A 331 3.64 12.16 -6.93
CA MET A 331 4.62 13.25 -7.01
C MET A 331 5.93 12.89 -6.31
N ARG A 332 5.86 12.38 -5.07
CA ARG A 332 7.07 12.04 -4.31
C ARG A 332 7.82 10.86 -4.89
N ASP A 333 7.10 9.84 -5.36
CA ASP A 333 7.72 8.66 -5.93
C ASP A 333 8.48 9.04 -7.22
N THR A 334 7.89 9.90 -8.05
CA THR A 334 8.54 10.46 -9.23
C THR A 334 9.70 11.40 -8.88
N ASP A 335 9.56 12.30 -7.89
CA ASP A 335 10.64 13.18 -7.42
C ASP A 335 11.88 12.38 -6.96
N VAL A 336 11.65 11.31 -6.20
CA VAL A 336 12.73 10.45 -5.69
C VAL A 336 13.42 9.70 -6.82
N LEU A 337 12.63 9.13 -7.75
CA LEU A 337 13.17 8.40 -8.89
C LEU A 337 13.95 9.33 -9.83
N LEU A 338 13.37 10.47 -10.19
CA LEU A 338 14.02 11.49 -11.03
C LEU A 338 15.34 11.96 -10.42
N GLY A 339 15.35 12.29 -9.12
CA GLY A 339 16.57 12.70 -8.43
C GLY A 339 17.65 11.60 -8.35
N ARG A 340 17.30 10.32 -8.50
CA ARG A 340 18.26 9.21 -8.58
C ARG A 340 18.79 9.02 -9.99
N VAL A 341 17.91 9.07 -10.99
CA VAL A 341 18.26 8.97 -12.40
C VAL A 341 19.22 10.11 -12.79
N LEU A 342 18.92 11.34 -12.38
CA LEU A 342 19.79 12.50 -12.61
C LEU A 342 21.20 12.29 -12.02
N ARG A 343 21.28 11.89 -10.74
CA ARG A 343 22.57 11.61 -10.09
C ARG A 343 23.33 10.47 -10.74
N TYR A 344 22.63 9.45 -11.23
CA TYR A 344 23.26 8.35 -11.95
C TYR A 344 23.87 8.82 -13.27
N GLN A 345 23.14 9.65 -14.03
CA GLN A 345 23.61 10.23 -15.28
C GLN A 345 24.79 11.18 -15.06
N GLU A 346 24.73 12.04 -14.04
CA GLU A 346 25.83 12.95 -13.66
C GLU A 346 27.11 12.20 -13.22
N GLY A 347 26.95 10.99 -12.68
CA GLY A 347 28.07 10.15 -12.24
C GLY A 347 28.66 9.25 -13.32
N GLN A 348 28.17 9.29 -14.56
CA GLN A 348 28.71 8.46 -15.64
C GLN A 348 30.09 8.93 -16.10
N PRO A 349 30.98 8.00 -16.49
CA PRO A 349 32.26 8.34 -17.12
C PRO A 349 32.06 9.13 -18.44
N GLU A 350 32.93 10.10 -18.73
CA GLU A 350 32.85 10.94 -19.94
C GLU A 350 33.07 10.14 -21.24
N ASP A 351 33.76 8.99 -21.16
CA ASP A 351 34.19 8.14 -22.26
C ASP A 351 33.15 7.11 -22.72
N ALA A 352 32.14 6.82 -21.90
CA ALA A 352 31.00 5.95 -22.25
C ALA A 352 29.73 6.36 -21.49
N PRO A 353 29.15 7.55 -21.77
CA PRO A 353 28.02 8.06 -21.02
C PRO A 353 26.75 7.26 -21.34
N ILE A 354 26.08 6.78 -20.29
CA ILE A 354 24.69 6.30 -20.38
C ILE A 354 23.79 7.55 -20.45
N ASP A 355 23.07 7.72 -21.55
CA ASP A 355 22.11 8.82 -21.74
C ASP A 355 20.70 8.39 -21.29
N LEU A 356 20.22 8.99 -20.21
CA LEU A 356 18.89 8.76 -19.66
C LEU A 356 17.95 9.94 -19.91
N SER A 357 18.26 10.82 -20.86
CA SER A 357 17.48 12.04 -21.13
C SER A 357 16.01 11.73 -21.46
N SER A 358 15.74 10.71 -22.26
CA SER A 358 14.38 10.26 -22.59
C SER A 358 13.59 9.79 -21.36
N LEU A 359 14.24 9.01 -20.49
CA LEU A 359 13.66 8.57 -19.21
C LEU A 359 13.40 9.76 -18.28
N ILE A 360 14.33 10.72 -18.22
CA ILE A 360 14.21 11.95 -17.44
C ILE A 360 13.00 12.77 -17.90
N ASP A 361 12.82 12.95 -19.21
CA ASP A 361 11.70 13.72 -19.75
C ASP A 361 10.37 13.02 -19.53
N THR A 362 10.34 11.70 -19.63
CA THR A 362 9.17 10.89 -19.27
C THR A 362 8.81 11.04 -17.79
N LEU A 363 9.79 10.97 -16.89
CA LEU A 363 9.59 11.17 -15.45
C LEU A 363 9.11 12.60 -15.14
N ARG A 364 9.63 13.62 -15.84
CA ARG A 364 9.14 15.00 -15.69
C ARG A 364 7.69 15.14 -16.12
N SER A 365 7.29 14.50 -17.22
CA SER A 365 5.90 14.47 -17.68
C SER A 365 4.98 13.79 -16.67
N ASP A 366 5.38 12.62 -16.16
CA ASP A 366 4.61 11.90 -15.13
C ASP A 366 4.52 12.70 -13.82
N ARG A 367 5.58 13.45 -13.44
CA ARG A 367 5.56 14.38 -12.29
C ARG A 367 4.53 15.49 -12.49
N GLU A 368 4.47 16.07 -13.69
CA GLU A 368 3.53 17.15 -14.02
C GLU A 368 2.08 16.65 -14.01
N ALA A 369 1.83 15.43 -14.49
CA ALA A 369 0.52 14.78 -14.35
C ALA A 369 0.15 14.59 -12.87
N ALA A 370 1.05 14.04 -12.08
CA ALA A 370 0.86 13.86 -10.64
C ALA A 370 0.63 15.18 -9.89
N TYR A 371 1.31 16.25 -10.31
CA TYR A 371 1.12 17.59 -9.77
C TYR A 371 -0.31 18.09 -9.99
N ARG A 372 -0.82 17.99 -11.22
CA ARG A 372 -2.19 18.39 -11.55
C ARG A 372 -3.24 17.60 -10.76
N ASP A 373 -3.03 16.31 -10.57
CA ASP A 373 -3.93 15.47 -9.76
C ASP A 373 -3.92 15.91 -8.27
N ALA A 374 -2.74 16.21 -7.72
CA ALA A 374 -2.61 16.71 -6.36
C ALA A 374 -3.24 18.09 -6.19
N MET A 375 -3.10 19.01 -7.16
CA MET A 375 -3.76 20.32 -7.13
C MET A 375 -5.28 20.17 -7.19
N THR A 376 -5.78 19.28 -8.05
CA THR A 376 -7.22 18.95 -8.09
C THR A 376 -7.73 18.49 -6.73
N TYR A 377 -6.96 17.66 -6.02
CA TYR A 377 -7.30 17.27 -4.65
C TYR A 377 -7.26 18.45 -3.66
N PHE A 378 -6.26 19.33 -3.76
CA PHE A 378 -6.14 20.51 -2.89
C PHE A 378 -7.29 21.52 -3.09
N ASP A 379 -7.78 21.66 -4.32
CA ASP A 379 -8.90 22.55 -4.65
C ASP A 379 -10.27 21.96 -4.28
N SER A 380 -10.31 20.70 -3.83
CA SER A 380 -11.55 20.05 -3.44
C SER A 380 -12.16 20.62 -2.15
N THR A 381 -13.49 20.65 -2.10
CA THR A 381 -14.24 20.97 -0.87
C THR A 381 -13.84 20.05 0.28
N ARG A 382 -13.56 18.78 -0.02
CA ARG A 382 -13.14 17.79 0.96
C ARG A 382 -11.84 18.18 1.67
N TYR A 383 -10.82 18.59 0.93
CA TYR A 383 -9.54 19.00 1.54
C TYR A 383 -9.70 20.29 2.35
N THR A 384 -10.54 21.21 1.88
CA THR A 384 -10.90 22.43 2.61
C THR A 384 -11.61 22.12 3.93
N ASP A 385 -12.61 21.24 3.91
CA ASP A 385 -13.34 20.78 5.08
C ASP A 385 -12.40 20.06 6.06
N PHE A 386 -11.54 19.16 5.58
CA PHE A 386 -10.51 18.52 6.39
C PHE A 386 -9.67 19.56 7.14
N LYS A 387 -9.14 20.58 6.46
CA LYS A 387 -8.30 21.60 7.11
C LYS A 387 -9.06 22.37 8.19
N ARG A 388 -10.31 22.76 7.91
CA ARG A 388 -11.18 23.45 8.87
C ARG A 388 -11.47 22.58 10.07
N ASP A 389 -11.90 21.35 9.84
CA ASP A 389 -12.35 20.43 10.89
C ASP A 389 -11.15 19.98 11.74
N PHE A 390 -9.99 19.78 11.15
CA PHE A 390 -8.75 19.47 11.86
C PHE A 390 -8.31 20.63 12.75
N ALA A 391 -8.40 21.88 12.25
CA ALA A 391 -8.12 23.06 13.04
C ALA A 391 -9.08 23.19 14.24
N ALA A 392 -10.38 22.94 14.02
CA ALA A 392 -11.39 22.95 15.08
C ALA A 392 -11.13 21.83 16.12
N PHE A 393 -10.77 20.64 15.68
CA PHE A 393 -10.45 19.51 16.57
C PHE A 393 -9.28 19.81 17.53
N MET A 394 -8.26 20.55 17.07
CA MET A 394 -7.11 20.92 17.88
C MET A 394 -7.39 22.07 18.86
N THR A 395 -8.43 22.87 18.61
CA THR A 395 -8.83 24.02 19.45
C THR A 395 -10.06 23.75 20.31
N ALA A 396 -10.76 22.63 20.07
CA ALA A 396 -11.90 22.20 20.87
C ALA A 396 -11.55 22.11 22.37
N PRO A 397 -12.48 22.52 23.26
CA PRO A 397 -12.25 22.47 24.70
C PRO A 397 -11.85 21.05 25.17
N PRO A 398 -11.11 20.91 26.29
CA PRO A 398 -10.61 19.62 26.79
C PRO A 398 -11.69 18.59 27.14
N ASN A 399 -12.97 18.98 27.18
CA ASN A 399 -14.05 18.18 27.75
C ASN A 399 -14.28 16.85 27.01
N ASP A 400 -13.93 16.77 25.73
CA ASP A 400 -14.07 15.55 24.93
C ASP A 400 -12.83 14.65 24.98
N TRP A 401 -11.76 15.08 25.67
CA TRP A 401 -10.51 14.34 25.78
C TRP A 401 -10.31 13.79 27.19
N ALA A 402 -9.77 12.57 27.29
CA ALA A 402 -9.45 11.98 28.58
C ALA A 402 -8.20 12.66 29.19
N MET A 403 -8.39 13.44 30.24
CA MET A 403 -7.33 14.25 30.86
C MET A 403 -6.53 13.51 31.95
N HIS A 404 -6.83 12.23 32.21
CA HIS A 404 -6.21 11.46 33.30
C HIS A 404 -4.99 10.64 32.86
N VAL A 405 -4.89 10.26 31.59
CA VAL A 405 -3.77 9.46 31.06
C VAL A 405 -2.53 10.33 30.93
N ARG A 406 -1.42 9.86 31.51
CA ARG A 406 -0.10 10.50 31.41
C ARG A 406 0.74 9.83 30.33
N VAL A 407 1.77 10.54 29.89
CA VAL A 407 2.74 10.03 28.92
C VAL A 407 3.36 8.71 29.40
N ARG A 408 3.76 8.62 30.68
CA ARG A 408 4.38 7.42 31.24
C ARG A 408 3.50 6.17 31.18
N ASP A 409 2.17 6.34 31.19
CA ASP A 409 1.22 5.23 31.25
C ASP A 409 1.15 4.46 29.91
N ILE A 410 1.60 5.09 28.81
CA ILE A 410 1.50 4.54 27.45
C ILE A 410 2.87 4.39 26.76
N ALA A 411 3.78 5.35 26.96
CA ALA A 411 4.95 5.46 26.08
C ALA A 411 5.85 4.21 26.09
N GLY A 412 6.05 3.57 27.24
CA GLY A 412 6.91 2.40 27.36
C GLY A 412 6.31 1.17 26.68
N SER A 413 5.03 0.90 26.96
CA SER A 413 4.26 -0.17 26.32
C SER A 413 4.20 0.02 24.81
N LEU A 414 4.00 1.24 24.33
CA LEU A 414 3.91 1.51 22.89
C LEU A 414 5.26 1.31 22.18
N ILE A 415 6.37 1.78 22.77
CA ILE A 415 7.71 1.54 22.24
C ILE A 415 7.96 0.03 22.15
N TRP A 416 7.65 -0.72 23.21
CA TRP A 416 7.86 -2.17 23.24
C TRP A 416 6.99 -2.91 22.22
N GLN A 417 5.70 -2.57 22.11
CA GLN A 417 4.78 -3.17 21.14
C GLN A 417 5.26 -2.97 19.70
N ASN A 418 5.70 -1.75 19.33
CA ASN A 418 6.21 -1.49 17.98
C ASN A 418 7.56 -2.19 17.73
N TYR A 419 8.36 -2.40 18.78
CA TYR A 419 9.59 -3.17 18.68
C TYR A 419 9.32 -4.65 18.43
N GLU A 420 8.40 -5.25 19.17
CA GLU A 420 8.01 -6.65 18.96
C GLU A 420 7.31 -6.86 17.60
N ALA A 421 6.52 -5.88 17.14
CA ALA A 421 5.97 -5.91 15.78
C ALA A 421 7.05 -5.94 14.69
N LEU A 422 8.13 -5.15 14.85
CA LEU A 422 9.29 -5.22 13.96
C LEU A 422 10.03 -6.56 14.08
N ARG A 423 10.20 -7.08 15.30
CA ARG A 423 10.87 -8.36 15.55
C ARG A 423 10.09 -9.57 15.05
N ALA A 424 8.78 -9.48 14.86
CA ALA A 424 7.99 -10.56 14.26
C ALA A 424 8.52 -11.01 12.88
N TYR A 425 9.26 -10.14 12.18
CA TYR A 425 9.88 -10.46 10.89
C TYR A 425 11.26 -11.14 11.02
N GLU A 426 11.82 -11.28 12.24
CA GLU A 426 13.13 -11.89 12.48
C GLU A 426 13.24 -13.30 11.89
N ALA A 427 12.21 -14.14 12.08
CA ALA A 427 12.17 -15.49 11.52
C ALA A 427 12.08 -15.55 9.99
N HIS A 428 11.67 -14.44 9.36
CA HIS A 428 11.51 -14.34 7.90
C HIS A 428 12.69 -13.61 7.25
N ILE A 429 13.52 -12.94 8.05
CA ILE A 429 14.76 -12.30 7.64
C ILE A 429 15.89 -13.29 7.97
N ASP A 430 15.74 -14.52 7.47
CA ASP A 430 16.76 -15.55 7.58
C ASP A 430 17.77 -15.42 6.43
N THR A 431 19.03 -15.66 6.76
CA THR A 431 20.23 -15.67 5.92
C THR A 431 20.23 -16.74 4.81
N SER A 432 19.19 -17.56 4.68
CA SER A 432 19.12 -18.58 3.63
C SER A 432 18.76 -17.99 2.26
N ALA A 433 19.45 -18.46 1.22
CA ALA A 433 19.48 -17.96 -0.16
C ALA A 433 18.14 -17.93 -0.94
N GLU A 434 16.99 -18.14 -0.29
CA GLU A 434 15.67 -18.23 -0.94
C GLU A 434 14.86 -16.92 -0.90
N MET A 435 15.34 -15.90 -0.19
CA MET A 435 14.63 -14.63 -0.07
C MET A 435 15.00 -13.69 -1.22
N GLU A 436 13.98 -13.17 -1.92
CA GLU A 436 14.19 -12.23 -3.02
C GLU A 436 14.40 -10.79 -2.53
N PRO A 437 15.25 -9.98 -3.19
CA PRO A 437 15.51 -8.57 -2.85
C PRO A 437 14.26 -7.68 -2.76
N GLN A 438 13.17 -8.08 -3.42
CA GLN A 438 11.90 -7.36 -3.48
C GLN A 438 10.77 -8.06 -2.72
N SER A 439 11.10 -8.86 -1.70
CA SER A 439 10.10 -9.60 -0.93
C SER A 439 9.12 -8.68 -0.19
N VAL A 440 7.85 -9.14 -0.10
CA VAL A 440 6.79 -8.45 0.66
C VAL A 440 7.19 -8.31 2.14
N THR A 441 7.88 -9.31 2.68
CA THR A 441 8.40 -9.33 4.05
C THR A 441 9.34 -8.16 4.35
N LEU A 442 10.31 -7.85 3.48
CA LEU A 442 11.21 -6.71 3.69
C LEU A 442 10.47 -5.37 3.62
N HIS A 443 9.47 -5.28 2.74
CA HIS A 443 8.62 -4.10 2.65
C HIS A 443 7.83 -3.87 3.96
N GLU A 444 7.21 -4.92 4.49
CA GLU A 444 6.45 -4.88 5.74
C GLU A 444 7.35 -4.59 6.96
N ALA A 445 8.50 -5.25 7.06
CA ALA A 445 9.49 -4.97 8.09
C ALA A 445 9.97 -3.50 8.06
N ARG A 446 10.16 -2.92 6.87
CA ARG A 446 10.49 -1.49 6.71
C ARG A 446 9.37 -0.59 7.23
N ILE A 447 8.11 -0.98 7.06
CA ILE A 447 6.97 -0.20 7.56
C ILE A 447 6.92 -0.25 9.09
N GLU A 448 7.03 -1.44 9.68
CA GLU A 448 7.10 -1.58 11.15
C GLU A 448 8.30 -0.84 11.74
N GLY A 449 9.44 -0.89 11.05
CA GLY A 449 10.61 -0.12 11.42
C GLY A 449 10.29 1.37 11.51
N LYS A 450 9.62 1.93 10.49
CA LYS A 450 9.20 3.34 10.48
C LYS A 450 8.24 3.65 11.63
N ARG A 451 7.27 2.78 11.91
CA ARG A 451 6.33 2.93 13.03
C ARG A 451 7.10 3.02 14.36
N LEU A 452 8.01 2.08 14.63
CA LEU A 452 8.91 2.10 15.79
C LEU A 452 9.73 3.39 15.86
N ARG A 453 10.34 3.82 14.74
CA ARG A 453 11.14 5.05 14.70
C ARG A 453 10.32 6.27 15.06
N TYR A 454 9.09 6.40 14.55
CA TYR A 454 8.25 7.56 14.86
C TYR A 454 7.85 7.62 16.32
N VAL A 455 7.54 6.47 16.94
CA VAL A 455 7.26 6.37 18.37
C VAL A 455 8.51 6.73 19.20
N LEU A 456 9.67 6.17 18.86
CA LEU A 456 10.94 6.47 19.54
C LEU A 456 11.34 7.94 19.38
N GLU A 457 11.26 8.53 18.20
CA GLU A 457 11.59 9.95 17.96
C GLU A 457 10.66 10.88 18.72
N MET A 458 9.37 10.53 18.82
CA MET A 458 8.40 11.32 19.57
C MET A 458 8.71 11.29 21.07
N PHE A 459 9.06 10.13 21.63
CA PHE A 459 9.39 9.99 23.05
C PHE A 459 10.87 10.23 23.39
N ALA A 460 11.73 10.45 22.39
CA ALA A 460 13.15 10.75 22.58
C ALA A 460 13.44 11.87 23.60
N PRO A 461 12.63 12.95 23.70
CA PRO A 461 12.84 13.99 24.72
C PRO A 461 12.82 13.47 26.16
N LEU A 462 12.15 12.35 26.46
CA LEU A 462 12.14 11.73 27.80
C LEU A 462 13.49 11.11 28.18
N PHE A 463 14.29 10.73 27.18
CA PHE A 463 15.49 9.93 27.36
C PHE A 463 16.79 10.70 27.08
N GLY A 464 16.70 11.89 26.51
CA GLY A 464 17.85 12.68 26.08
C GLY A 464 18.74 11.91 25.11
N ASP A 465 20.05 12.03 25.26
CA ASP A 465 21.05 11.40 24.38
C ASP A 465 21.03 9.87 24.43
N GLN A 466 20.35 9.26 25.40
CA GLN A 466 20.24 7.80 25.46
C GLN A 466 19.34 7.24 24.36
N ALA A 467 18.36 8.02 23.88
CA ALA A 467 17.52 7.62 22.75
C ALA A 467 18.35 7.35 21.48
N ASP A 468 19.50 8.01 21.33
CA ASP A 468 20.37 7.83 20.15
C ASP A 468 20.92 6.40 20.04
N ARG A 469 21.08 5.68 21.16
CA ARG A 469 21.59 4.30 21.16
C ARG A 469 20.61 3.32 20.50
N THR A 470 19.31 3.62 20.55
CA THR A 470 18.28 2.83 19.85
C THR A 470 17.89 3.46 18.51
N LEU A 471 17.85 4.79 18.42
CA LEU A 471 17.45 5.48 17.19
C LEU A 471 18.48 5.32 16.06
N LYS A 472 19.78 5.47 16.33
CA LYS A 472 20.80 5.44 15.27
C LYS A 472 20.86 4.10 14.54
N PRO A 473 20.91 2.93 15.23
CA PRO A 473 20.85 1.65 14.54
C PRO A 473 19.57 1.50 13.70
N LEU A 474 18.42 1.91 14.25
CA LEU A 474 17.13 1.78 13.56
C LEU A 474 17.06 2.66 12.31
N VAL A 475 17.62 3.87 12.36
CA VAL A 475 17.77 4.76 11.19
C VAL A 475 18.65 4.09 10.14
N ALA A 476 19.81 3.54 10.52
CA ALA A 476 20.72 2.88 9.59
C ALA A 476 20.09 1.65 8.91
N LEU A 477 19.29 0.86 9.63
CA LEU A 477 18.51 -0.23 9.02
C LEU A 477 17.49 0.31 8.02
N GLN A 478 16.78 1.38 8.35
CA GLN A 478 15.75 1.94 7.48
C GLN A 478 16.30 2.62 6.23
N GLU A 479 17.46 3.26 6.31
CA GLU A 479 18.16 3.81 5.15
C GLU A 479 18.51 2.68 4.19
N HIS A 480 19.02 1.56 4.72
CA HIS A 480 19.34 0.38 3.94
C HIS A 480 18.12 -0.25 3.26
N LEU A 481 17.06 -0.53 4.03
CA LEU A 481 15.79 -1.04 3.48
C LEU A 481 15.12 -0.02 2.54
N GLY A 482 15.38 1.27 2.75
CA GLY A 482 14.97 2.35 1.87
C GLY A 482 15.63 2.27 0.50
N ALA A 483 16.94 2.04 0.45
CA ALA A 483 17.69 1.88 -0.79
C ALA A 483 17.15 0.72 -1.64
N LEU A 484 16.93 -0.45 -1.03
CA LEU A 484 16.32 -1.61 -1.68
C LEU A 484 14.92 -1.32 -2.22
N GLN A 485 14.06 -0.69 -1.41
CA GLN A 485 12.70 -0.33 -1.83
C GLN A 485 12.72 0.63 -3.02
N ASP A 486 13.63 1.59 -3.02
CA ASP A 486 13.68 2.59 -4.07
C ASP A 486 14.21 2.00 -5.39
N ILE A 487 15.12 1.00 -5.34
CA ILE A 487 15.49 0.21 -6.52
C ILE A 487 14.28 -0.58 -7.04
N ALA A 488 13.52 -1.22 -6.15
CA ALA A 488 12.30 -1.93 -6.54
C ALA A 488 11.26 -1.00 -7.19
N VAL A 489 11.14 0.24 -6.72
CA VAL A 489 10.28 1.28 -7.34
C VAL A 489 10.79 1.65 -8.72
N ALA A 490 12.10 1.81 -8.90
CA ALA A 490 12.71 2.08 -10.20
C ALA A 490 12.43 0.96 -11.21
N HIS A 491 12.62 -0.31 -10.82
CA HIS A 491 12.32 -1.46 -11.68
C HIS A 491 10.85 -1.47 -12.08
N GLY A 492 9.94 -1.36 -11.11
CA GLY A 492 8.52 -1.36 -11.42
C GLY A 492 8.10 -0.18 -12.31
N TYR A 493 8.80 0.95 -12.26
CA TYR A 493 8.59 2.06 -13.19
C TYR A 493 9.07 1.72 -14.60
N ILE A 494 10.26 1.16 -14.74
CA ILE A 494 10.85 0.77 -16.04
C ILE A 494 10.03 -0.35 -16.70
N GLU A 495 9.56 -1.34 -15.94
CA GLU A 495 8.65 -2.38 -16.42
C GLU A 495 7.37 -1.78 -17.01
N ARG A 496 6.72 -0.84 -16.30
CA ARG A 496 5.55 -0.12 -16.81
C ARG A 496 5.86 0.75 -18.02
N LEU A 497 7.08 1.29 -18.09
CA LEU A 497 7.51 2.06 -19.25
C LEU A 497 7.61 1.16 -20.47
N GLN A 498 8.25 -0.01 -20.34
CA GLN A 498 8.35 -1.02 -21.39
C GLN A 498 6.96 -1.49 -21.85
N GLU A 499 6.05 -1.76 -20.93
CA GLU A 499 4.65 -2.10 -21.26
C GLU A 499 3.95 -0.99 -22.06
N ARG A 500 4.29 0.28 -21.84
CA ARG A 500 3.69 1.44 -22.51
C ARG A 500 4.33 1.76 -23.86
N THR A 501 5.64 1.52 -24.03
CA THR A 501 6.41 1.90 -25.22
C THR A 501 6.76 0.73 -26.14
N GLY A 502 6.58 -0.52 -25.68
CA GLY A 502 6.96 -1.75 -26.40
C GLY A 502 8.44 -2.07 -26.24
N GLU A 503 9.32 -1.13 -26.58
CA GLU A 503 10.77 -1.28 -26.44
C GLU A 503 11.34 -0.25 -25.45
N LEU A 504 12.42 -0.66 -24.76
CA LEU A 504 13.23 0.22 -23.91
C LEU A 504 14.49 0.63 -24.66
N GLU A 505 14.90 1.88 -24.47
CA GLU A 505 16.19 2.36 -24.96
C GLU A 505 17.35 1.56 -24.31
N PRO A 506 18.42 1.25 -25.06
CA PRO A 506 19.54 0.44 -24.55
C PRO A 506 20.13 0.96 -23.24
N ASP A 507 20.21 2.28 -23.10
CA ASP A 507 20.76 2.96 -21.92
C ASP A 507 19.86 2.81 -20.69
N VAL A 508 18.54 2.77 -20.88
CA VAL A 508 17.56 2.48 -19.81
C VAL A 508 17.67 1.03 -19.37
N VAL A 509 17.92 0.10 -20.30
CA VAL A 509 18.18 -1.31 -19.99
C VAL A 509 19.48 -1.46 -19.19
N ALA A 510 20.55 -0.78 -19.60
CA ALA A 510 21.83 -0.78 -18.89
C ALA A 510 21.71 -0.20 -17.47
N TYR A 511 20.95 0.88 -17.30
CA TYR A 511 20.61 1.44 -15.99
C TYR A 511 19.86 0.42 -15.11
N ALA A 512 18.84 -0.26 -15.65
CA ALA A 512 18.06 -1.27 -14.94
C ALA A 512 18.94 -2.47 -14.50
N ALA A 513 19.84 -2.93 -15.37
CA ALA A 513 20.79 -3.99 -15.04
C ALA A 513 21.73 -3.59 -13.90
N THR A 514 22.26 -2.36 -13.93
CA THR A 514 23.12 -1.82 -12.86
C THR A 514 22.38 -1.75 -11.52
N ARG A 515 21.13 -1.30 -11.53
CA ARG A 515 20.27 -1.28 -10.33
C ARG A 515 19.98 -2.67 -9.80
N THR A 516 19.81 -3.66 -10.68
CA THR A 516 19.64 -5.07 -10.29
C THR A 516 20.85 -5.60 -9.53
N ALA A 517 22.07 -5.34 -10.04
CA ALA A 517 23.31 -5.73 -9.39
C ALA A 517 23.48 -5.06 -8.02
N GLU A 518 23.21 -3.76 -7.93
CA GLU A 518 23.24 -3.01 -6.66
C GLU A 518 22.26 -3.58 -5.62
N SER A 519 21.03 -3.90 -6.05
CA SER A 519 20.02 -4.52 -5.19
C SER A 519 20.49 -5.85 -4.62
N ALA A 520 21.12 -6.70 -5.44
CA ALA A 520 21.68 -7.96 -5.00
C ALA A 520 22.77 -7.76 -3.92
N THR A 521 23.69 -6.81 -4.13
CA THR A 521 24.73 -6.45 -3.15
C THR A 521 24.12 -5.96 -1.84
N LEU A 522 23.23 -4.96 -1.88
CA LEU A 522 22.57 -4.42 -0.69
C LEU A 522 21.79 -5.51 0.06
N PHE A 523 21.16 -6.44 -0.66
CA PHE A 523 20.40 -7.50 -0.05
C PHE A 523 21.28 -8.41 0.84
N THR A 524 22.52 -8.70 0.43
CA THR A 524 23.45 -9.51 1.25
C THR A 524 23.80 -8.90 2.60
N GLU A 525 23.70 -7.57 2.74
CA GLU A 525 23.97 -6.87 4.00
C GLU A 525 22.77 -6.82 4.96
N VAL A 526 21.57 -7.16 4.49
CA VAL A 526 20.32 -7.05 5.28
C VAL A 526 20.42 -7.83 6.60
N PRO A 527 20.87 -9.09 6.64
CA PRO A 527 20.90 -9.85 7.89
C PRO A 527 21.84 -9.24 8.93
N GLN A 528 23.04 -8.78 8.51
CA GLN A 528 24.01 -8.15 9.42
C GLN A 528 23.44 -6.85 10.03
N ARG A 529 22.72 -6.06 9.23
CA ARG A 529 22.09 -4.81 9.70
C ARG A 529 20.87 -5.09 10.57
N TRP A 530 20.12 -6.15 10.28
CA TRP A 530 18.99 -6.61 11.08
C TRP A 530 19.42 -7.07 12.47
N GLU A 531 20.52 -7.82 12.57
CA GLU A 531 21.09 -8.28 13.84
C GLU A 531 21.43 -7.13 14.79
N ARG A 532 21.78 -5.94 14.27
CA ARG A 532 22.03 -4.74 15.10
C ARG A 532 20.77 -4.21 15.79
N ILE A 533 19.58 -4.64 15.38
CA ILE A 533 18.27 -4.26 15.96
C ILE A 533 17.68 -5.39 16.81
N CYS A 534 17.83 -6.64 16.38
CA CYS A 534 17.28 -7.80 17.10
C CYS A 534 18.25 -8.38 18.14
N GLY A 535 19.54 -8.05 18.03
CA GLY A 535 20.59 -8.50 18.92
C GLY A 535 20.41 -8.05 20.38
N GLU A 536 21.07 -8.77 21.27
CA GLU A 536 20.97 -8.58 22.72
C GLU A 536 21.31 -7.15 23.16
N THR A 537 22.31 -6.53 22.53
CA THR A 537 22.75 -5.16 22.83
C THR A 537 21.61 -4.15 22.63
N TYR A 538 20.90 -4.23 21.50
CA TYR A 538 19.79 -3.32 21.20
C TYR A 538 18.64 -3.53 22.20
N ARG A 539 18.29 -4.78 22.49
CA ARG A 539 17.26 -5.12 23.48
C ARG A 539 17.59 -4.57 24.86
N ARG A 540 18.85 -4.68 25.28
CA ARG A 540 19.32 -4.17 26.56
C ARG A 540 19.24 -2.64 26.62
N ASP A 541 19.63 -1.96 25.55
CA ASP A 541 19.54 -0.50 25.48
C ASP A 541 18.08 -0.03 25.43
N LEU A 542 17.21 -0.71 24.70
CA LEU A 542 15.78 -0.43 24.70
C LEU A 542 15.16 -0.65 26.09
N ALA A 543 15.45 -1.78 26.75
CA ALA A 543 14.96 -2.05 28.10
C ALA A 543 15.43 -0.98 29.11
N ARG A 544 16.68 -0.50 29.00
CA ARG A 544 17.19 0.60 29.83
C ARG A 544 16.44 1.91 29.62
N LEU A 545 15.98 2.21 28.41
CA LEU A 545 15.12 3.36 28.16
C LEU A 545 13.79 3.19 28.88
N LEU A 546 13.17 2.01 28.74
CA LEU A 546 11.85 1.71 29.30
C LEU A 546 11.82 1.76 30.83
N VAL A 547 12.85 1.25 31.50
CA VAL A 547 12.95 1.25 32.98
C VAL A 547 13.13 2.65 33.58
N ARG A 548 13.54 3.64 32.77
CA ARG A 548 13.77 5.02 33.23
C ARG A 548 12.53 5.92 33.16
N MET A 549 11.45 5.43 32.55
CA MET A 549 10.16 6.12 32.54
C MET A 549 9.40 5.92 33.85
#